data_AF-A0A532T938-F1
#
_entry.id   AF-A0A532T938-F1
#
_cell.length_a   1.000
_cell.length_b   1.000
_cell.length_c   1.000
_cell.angle_alpha   90.00
_cell.angle_beta   90.00
_cell.angle_gamma   90.00
#
_symmetry.space_group_name_H-M   'P 1'
#
loop_
_entity.id
_entity.type
_entity.pdbx_description
1 polymer ?
#
loop_
_entity_poly.entity_id
_entity_poly.type
_entity_poly.pdbx_seq_one_letter_code
_entity_poly.pdbx_strand_id
1 'polypeptide(L)' 'MGFSFKVYDVTTGNVVAEIEKADKWRDIFLGGMFDFKDTYALKILDNKTDRRILLGFVLSIDNVLHDRQ' A
#
# COMPACT_ATOMS: atom_id res chain seq x y z
N MET A 1 -6.05 -6.87 -13.77
CA MET A 1 -6.37 -5.55 -13.19
C MET A 1 -5.57 -5.43 -11.90
N GLY A 2 -4.58 -4.53 -11.83
CA GLY A 2 -3.71 -4.41 -10.67
C GLY A 2 -4.26 -3.40 -9.66
N PHE A 3 -4.28 -3.75 -8.38
CA PHE A 3 -4.69 -2.86 -7.31
C PHE A 3 -3.56 -1.85 -7.01
N SER A 4 -3.76 -0.59 -7.38
CA SER A 4 -2.86 0.54 -7.09
C SER A 4 -3.71 1.69 -6.53
N PHE A 5 -3.38 2.13 -5.32
CA PHE A 5 -4.09 3.17 -4.59
C PHE A 5 -3.16 4.34 -4.32
N LYS A 6 -3.70 5.56 -4.39
CA LYS A 6 -2.99 6.79 -4.04
C LYS A 6 -3.69 7.46 -2.87
N VAL A 7 -2.91 7.87 -1.88
CA VAL A 7 -3.38 8.63 -0.73
C VAL A 7 -3.09 10.10 -0.99
N TYR A 8 -4.10 10.95 -0.83
CA TYR A 8 -4.02 12.39 -1.06
C TYR A 8 -4.18 13.15 0.24
N ASP A 9 -3.42 14.23 0.39
CA ASP A 9 -3.72 15.27 1.36
C ASP A 9 -4.92 16.08 0.83
N VAL A 10 -6.02 16.06 1.59
CA VAL A 10 -7.27 16.74 1.23
C VAL A 10 -7.15 18.26 1.23
N THR A 11 -6.17 18.83 1.94
CA THR A 11 -5.97 20.28 2.03
C THR A 11 -5.17 20.83 0.86
N THR A 12 -4.19 20.05 0.37
CA THR A 12 -3.27 20.48 -0.68
C THR A 12 -3.50 19.79 -2.03
N GLY A 13 -4.24 18.68 -2.06
CA GLY A 13 -4.42 17.83 -3.24
C GLY A 13 -3.18 17.02 -3.61
N ASN A 14 -2.10 17.09 -2.82
CA ASN A 14 -0.85 16.39 -3.11
C ASN A 14 -0.94 14.91 -2.78
N VAL A 15 -0.22 14.08 -3.55
CA VAL A 15 -0.07 12.66 -3.25
C VAL A 15 0.94 12.50 -2.12
N VAL A 16 0.52 11.90 -1.01
CA VAL A 16 1.36 11.68 0.18
C VAL A 16 1.92 10.26 0.24
N ALA A 17 1.21 9.29 -0.34
CA ALA A 17 1.66 7.91 -0.42
C ALA A 17 1.01 7.15 -1.58
N GLU A 18 1.67 6.07 -2.01
CA GLU A 18 1.20 5.12 -3.00
C GLU A 18 1.17 3.72 -2.36
N ILE A 19 0.08 2.98 -2.52
CA ILE A 19 -0.10 1.61 -2.03
C ILE A 19 -0.28 0.70 -3.24
N GLU A 20 0.60 -0.27 -3.42
CA GLU A 20 0.56 -1.19 -4.56
C GLU A 20 0.58 -2.64 -4.09
N LYS A 21 -0.18 -3.52 -4.73
CA LYS A 21 -0.04 -4.96 -4.48
C LYS A 21 1.37 -5.40 -4.88
N ALA A 22 2.06 -6.04 -3.94
CA ALA A 22 3.47 -6.37 -4.04
C ALA A 22 3.77 -7.38 -5.14
N ASP A 23 2.80 -7.96 -5.83
CA ASP A 23 3.02 -8.75 -7.05
C ASP A 23 3.91 -8.02 -8.07
N LYS A 24 3.84 -6.67 -8.14
CA LYS A 24 4.70 -5.84 -9.00
C LYS A 24 6.09 -5.51 -8.43
N TRP A 25 6.26 -5.65 -7.12
CA TRP A 25 7.46 -5.22 -6.37
C TRP A 25 8.18 -6.40 -5.69
N ARG A 26 7.61 -7.60 -5.76
CA ARG A 26 8.10 -8.87 -5.22
C ARG A 26 9.53 -9.14 -5.66
N ASP A 27 9.81 -8.90 -6.94
CA ASP A 27 11.11 -9.18 -7.54
C ASP A 27 12.19 -8.17 -7.11
N ILE A 28 11.79 -6.96 -6.66
CA ILE A 28 12.69 -5.90 -6.22
C ILE A 28 12.95 -5.96 -4.70
N PHE A 29 11.93 -6.31 -3.90
CA PHE A 29 12.03 -6.24 -2.44
C PHE A 29 12.19 -7.58 -1.73
N LEU A 30 11.81 -8.71 -2.33
CA LEU A 30 11.63 -9.98 -1.59
C LEU A 30 12.42 -11.17 -2.17
N GLY A 31 13.50 -10.91 -2.92
CA GLY A 31 14.43 -11.90 -3.50
C GLY A 31 14.29 -13.33 -2.98
N GLY A 32 13.39 -14.09 -3.64
CA GLY A 32 13.17 -15.53 -3.54
C GLY A 32 13.17 -16.17 -2.13
N MET A 33 11.98 -16.35 -1.53
CA MET A 33 11.55 -17.58 -0.82
C MET A 33 10.27 -17.43 0.02
N PHE A 34 9.69 -16.23 0.13
CA PHE A 34 8.45 -16.02 0.87
C PHE A 34 7.24 -16.04 -0.08
N ASP A 35 6.73 -17.24 -0.29
CA ASP A 35 5.36 -17.43 -0.77
C ASP A 35 4.38 -17.17 0.40
N PHE A 36 3.14 -16.81 0.09
CA PHE A 36 2.00 -16.69 1.01
C PHE A 36 1.83 -15.39 1.82
N LYS A 37 1.35 -14.34 1.13
CA LYS A 37 0.14 -13.56 1.47
C LYS A 37 0.04 -12.35 0.56
N ASP A 38 -1.18 -11.85 0.36
CA ASP A 38 -1.46 -10.57 -0.29
C ASP A 38 -0.67 -9.45 0.42
N THR A 39 0.53 -9.20 -0.11
CA THR A 39 1.46 -8.24 0.45
C THR A 39 1.23 -6.92 -0.25
N TYR A 40 1.10 -5.84 0.49
CA TYR A 40 0.97 -4.48 -0.06
C TYR A 40 2.25 -3.70 0.23
N ALA A 41 2.80 -3.07 -0.80
CA ALA A 41 3.91 -2.13 -0.68
C ALA A 41 3.36 -0.72 -0.45
N LEU A 42 3.78 -0.08 0.65
CA LEU A 42 3.49 1.33 0.95
C LEU A 42 4.72 2.17 0.62
N LYS A 43 4.61 3.00 -0.42
CA LYS A 43 5.61 4.00 -0.77
C LYS A 43 5.18 5.36 -0.26
N ILE A 44 5.92 5.88 0.71
CA ILE A 44 5.66 7.18 1.33
C ILE A 44 6.42 8.26 0.54
N LEU A 45 5.70 9.28 0.04
CA LEU A 45 6.27 10.35 -0.78
C LEU A 45 6.59 11.61 0.02
N ASP A 46 6.04 11.75 1.22
CA ASP A 46 6.29 12.87 2.12
C ASP A 46 6.99 12.44 3.42
N ASN A 47 7.44 13.41 4.22
CA ASN A 47 7.98 13.15 5.57
C ASN A 47 7.07 13.66 6.71
N LYS A 48 5.92 14.24 6.37
CA LYS A 48 5.08 15.00 7.30
C LYS A 48 3.91 14.17 7.80
N THR A 49 3.41 13.28 6.95
CA THR A 49 2.24 12.47 7.26
C THR A 49 2.60 11.38 8.27
N ASP A 50 1.74 11.21 9.27
CA ASP A 50 1.94 10.18 10.29
C ASP A 50 1.84 8.79 9.64
N ARG A 51 2.92 8.01 9.76
CA ARG A 51 3.05 6.68 9.17
C ARG A 51 2.00 5.69 9.69
N ARG A 52 1.48 5.89 10.91
CA ARG A 52 0.42 5.06 11.50
C ARG A 52 -0.90 5.22 10.76
N ILE A 53 -1.20 6.44 10.29
CA ILE A 53 -2.38 6.72 9.47
C ILE A 53 -2.23 6.00 8.13
N LEU A 54 -1.06 6.10 7.50
CA LEU A 54 -0.76 5.40 6.24
C LEU A 54 -0.88 3.88 6.37
N LEU A 55 -0.41 3.32 7.49
CA LEU A 55 -0.59 1.91 7.80
C LEU A 55 -2.06 1.53 7.97
N GLY A 56 -2.87 2.40 8.59
CA GLY A 56 -4.32 2.21 8.71
C GLY A 56 -5.03 2.07 7.35
N PHE A 57 -4.60 2.83 6.34
CA PHE A 57 -5.10 2.67 4.97
C PHE A 57 -4.76 1.29 4.39
N VAL A 58 -3.53 0.82 4.58
CA VAL A 58 -3.09 -0.50 4.11
C VAL A 58 -3.95 -1.60 4.72
N LEU A 59 -4.15 -1.58 6.05
CA LEU A 59 -4.97 -2.57 6.76
C LEU A 59 -6.45 -2.52 6.33
N SER A 60 -6.98 -1.32 6.07
CA SER A 60 -8.36 -1.17 5.61
C SER A 60 -8.57 -1.71 4.20
N ILE A 61 -7.63 -1.45 3.30
CA ILE A 61 -7.62 -2.00 1.93
C ILE A 61 -7.55 -3.53 2.00
N ASP A 62 -6.65 -4.06 2.82
CA ASP A 62 -6.48 -5.49 3.03
C ASP A 62 -7.79 -6.14 3.49
N ASN A 63 -8.42 -5.59 4.53
CA ASN A 63 -9.71 -6.08 5.04
C ASN A 63 -10.79 -6.07 3.95
N VAL A 64 -10.99 -4.97 3.23
CA VAL A 64 -12.05 -4.87 2.20
C VAL A 64 -11.82 -5.84 1.04
N LEU A 65 -10.57 -6.11 0.68
CA LEU A 65 -10.24 -7.01 -0.42
C LEU A 65 -10.29 -8.49 -0.01
N HIS A 66 -10.02 -8.82 1.25
CA HIS A 66 -10.12 -10.19 1.77
C HIS A 66 -11.52 -10.58 2.24
N ASP A 67 -12.35 -9.62 2.67
CA ASP A 67 -13.73 -9.84 3.16
C ASP A 67 -14.75 -10.13 2.03
N ARG A 68 -14.27 -10.47 0.82
CA ARG A 68 -15.09 -10.84 -0.34
C ARG A 68 -14.99 -12.32 -0.73
N GLN A 69 -14.55 -13.19 0.18
CA GLN A 69 -14.57 -14.65 0.02
C GLN A 69 -15.44 -15.34 1.06
#